data_AF-A0A6P2CLI3-F1
#
_entry.id   AF-A0A6P2CLI3-F1
#
_cell.length_a   1.000
_cell.length_b   1.000
_cell.length_c   1.000
_cell.angle_alpha   90.00
_cell.angle_beta   90.00
_cell.angle_gamma   90.00
#
_symmetry.space_group_name_H-M   'P 1'
#
loop_
_entity.id
_entity.type
_entity.pdbx_description
1 polymer ?
#
loop_
_entity_poly.entity_id
_entity_poly.type
_entity_poly.pdbx_seq_one_letter_code
_entity_poly.pdbx_strand_id
1 'polypeptide(L)'
;MNKKWFWLLMVVLGVVIFVGGPLFVQYTHWPQGTTGHGDWLSFWGSYLGVIPSGLIAYFVVKIQIDAERHNEHLKRNEDLYIQDLREIHELINEIRLTIVMMTTVFEDLKNDIGDAEYFAKTYIAISEKNKHQLRYNEYFNNALETLPKGSSSSMVNEIKDMIKSLERLEVNTEFYLNKIKKGENNKNHDTEYKEYFINDFRMLGIKYEMVARLIKKEISKYYIVNEHI
;
A
#
# COMPACT_ATOMS: atom_id res chain seq x y z
N MET A 1 6.33 -4.72 43.59
CA MET A 1 5.05 -4.88 44.30
C MET A 1 4.09 -5.65 43.41
N ASN A 2 3.47 -6.73 43.90
CA ASN A 2 2.65 -7.61 43.07
C ASN A 2 1.40 -6.85 42.57
N LYS A 3 1.03 -6.98 41.29
CA LYS A 3 -0.04 -6.16 40.65
C LYS A 3 -1.38 -6.24 41.38
N LYS A 4 -1.67 -7.39 42.00
CA LYS A 4 -2.85 -7.64 42.84
C LYS A 4 -2.83 -6.85 44.16
N TRP A 5 -1.66 -6.70 44.78
CA TRP A 5 -1.49 -5.94 46.02
C TRP A 5 -1.56 -4.44 45.82
N PHE A 6 -1.08 -3.93 44.67
CA PHE A 6 -1.23 -2.51 44.31
C PHE A 6 -2.71 -2.12 44.16
N TRP A 7 -3.49 -2.94 43.46
CA TRP A 7 -4.93 -2.71 43.31
C TRP A 7 -5.68 -2.81 44.64
N LEU A 8 -5.37 -3.80 45.47
CA LEU A 8 -5.98 -3.94 46.80
C LEU A 8 -5.69 -2.72 47.69
N LEU A 9 -4.44 -2.23 47.69
CA LEU A 9 -4.06 -1.05 48.45
C LEU A 9 -4.78 0.21 47.95
N MET A 10 -4.91 0.39 46.63
CA MET A 10 -5.67 1.50 46.04
C MET A 10 -7.16 1.46 46.42
N VAL A 11 -7.78 0.28 46.41
CA VAL A 11 -9.19 0.12 46.82
C VAL A 11 -9.38 0.43 48.30
N VAL A 12 -8.50 -0.10 49.17
CA VAL A 12 -8.57 0.16 50.61
C VAL A 12 -8.33 1.64 50.92
N LEU A 13 -7.35 2.27 50.28
CA LEU A 13 -7.09 3.71 50.43
C LEU A 13 -8.30 4.54 49.97
N GLY A 14 -8.90 4.16 48.84
CA GLY A 14 -10.13 4.76 48.33
C GLY A 14 -11.26 4.68 49.36
N VAL A 15 -11.51 3.50 49.94
CA VAL A 15 -12.53 3.30 50.98
C VAL A 15 -12.23 4.13 52.24
N VAL A 16 -10.97 4.19 52.69
CA VAL A 16 -10.59 4.97 53.88
C VAL A 16 -10.79 6.47 53.65
N ILE A 17 -10.48 6.98 52.46
CA ILE A 17 -10.72 8.41 52.15
C ILE A 17 -12.22 8.68 51.99
N PHE A 18 -12.96 7.78 51.31
CA PHE A 18 -14.39 7.93 51.02
C PHE A 18 -15.32 7.62 52.18
N VAL A 19 -14.88 6.89 53.20
CA VAL A 19 -15.71 6.58 54.37
C VAL A 19 -15.13 7.28 55.59
N GLY A 20 -13.80 7.34 55.73
CA GLY A 20 -13.13 7.94 56.87
C GLY A 20 -13.10 9.46 56.86
N GLY A 21 -12.80 10.11 55.73
CA GLY A 21 -12.85 11.58 55.61
C GLY A 21 -14.21 12.18 56.02
N PRO A 22 -15.32 11.63 55.55
CA PRO A 22 -16.68 11.94 56.00
C PRO A 22 -16.96 11.87 57.48
N LEU A 23 -16.64 10.71 58.07
CA LEU A 23 -16.88 10.43 59.47
C LEU A 23 -16.02 11.35 60.33
N PHE A 24 -14.82 11.70 59.86
CA PHE A 24 -13.95 12.67 60.50
C PHE A 24 -14.52 14.10 60.47
N VAL A 25 -15.05 14.56 59.33
CA VAL A 25 -15.70 15.88 59.20
C VAL A 25 -16.99 15.96 60.02
N GLN A 26 -17.80 14.89 60.01
CA GLN A 26 -19.02 14.79 60.81
C GLN A 26 -18.72 14.73 62.32
N TYR A 27 -17.64 14.06 62.72
CA TYR A 27 -17.20 14.00 64.12
C TYR A 27 -16.66 15.34 64.62
N THR A 28 -15.97 16.10 63.76
CA THR A 28 -15.41 17.41 64.13
C THR A 28 -16.43 18.56 64.12
N HIS A 29 -17.55 18.44 63.39
CA HIS A 29 -18.59 19.47 63.29
C HIS A 29 -19.86 19.17 64.10
N TRP A 30 -19.82 18.28 65.10
CA TRP A 30 -20.98 17.98 65.93
C TRP A 30 -21.33 19.16 66.84
N PRO A 31 -22.46 19.87 66.64
CA PRO A 31 -22.89 20.89 67.58
C PRO A 31 -23.54 20.20 68.77
N GLN A 32 -23.15 20.57 69.99
CA GLN A 32 -23.94 20.26 71.18
C GLN A 32 -25.30 20.97 71.06
N GLY A 33 -26.30 20.27 70.52
CA GLY A 33 -27.70 20.71 70.50
C GLY A 33 -28.26 21.02 69.11
N THR A 34 -29.37 20.33 68.80
CA THR A 34 -30.40 20.62 67.78
C THR A 34 -30.03 20.53 66.29
N THR A 35 -30.61 19.51 65.64
CA THR A 35 -31.10 19.49 64.23
C THR A 35 -30.20 20.05 63.13
N GLY A 36 -28.97 19.56 63.01
CA GLY A 36 -28.20 19.67 61.76
C GLY A 36 -28.42 18.43 60.90
N HIS A 37 -29.42 18.41 60.02
CA HIS A 37 -29.53 17.38 58.98
C HIS A 37 -28.47 17.69 57.93
N GLY A 38 -27.23 17.26 58.18
CA GLY A 38 -26.15 17.37 57.21
C GLY A 38 -26.54 16.63 55.95
N ASP A 39 -26.70 17.36 54.84
CA ASP A 39 -27.13 16.85 53.54
C ASP A 39 -25.98 16.06 52.88
N TRP A 40 -25.69 14.92 53.50
CA TRP A 40 -24.60 13.99 53.22
C TRP A 40 -24.59 13.53 51.76
N LEU A 41 -25.80 13.33 51.24
CA LEU A 41 -26.04 12.91 49.88
C LEU A 41 -25.70 14.02 48.87
N SER A 42 -25.97 15.28 49.22
CA SER A 42 -25.71 16.46 48.39
C SER A 42 -24.21 16.78 48.26
N PHE A 43 -23.44 16.59 49.35
CA PHE A 43 -21.99 16.73 49.34
C PHE A 43 -21.33 15.75 48.36
N TRP A 44 -21.73 14.48 48.40
CA TRP A 44 -21.23 13.48 47.47
C TRP A 44 -21.79 13.60 46.06
N GLY A 45 -23.07 13.93 45.89
CA GLY A 45 -23.66 14.18 44.58
C GLY A 45 -22.94 15.27 43.80
N SER A 46 -22.45 16.30 44.49
CA SER A 46 -21.74 17.43 43.87
C SER A 46 -20.25 17.16 43.61
N TYR A 47 -19.50 16.62 44.58
CA TYR A 47 -18.05 16.39 44.42
C TYR A 47 -17.70 15.07 43.71
N LEU A 48 -18.43 13.98 43.99
CA LEU A 48 -18.28 12.69 43.29
C LEU A 48 -19.10 12.60 42.02
N GLY A 49 -19.95 13.56 41.68
CA GLY A 49 -20.46 13.63 40.32
C GLY A 49 -19.33 14.01 39.37
N VAL A 50 -18.66 15.13 39.68
CA VAL A 50 -17.72 15.81 38.78
C VAL A 50 -16.42 15.03 38.54
N ILE A 51 -15.85 14.41 39.57
CA ILE A 51 -14.56 13.70 39.44
C ILE A 51 -14.68 12.45 38.53
N PRO A 52 -15.58 11.48 38.79
CA PRO A 52 -15.76 10.34 37.92
C PRO A 52 -16.41 10.72 36.59
N SER A 53 -17.27 11.75 36.50
CA SER A 53 -17.79 12.19 35.19
C SER A 53 -16.67 12.78 34.32
N GLY A 54 -15.76 13.57 34.89
CA GLY A 54 -14.59 14.09 34.18
C GLY A 54 -13.61 12.98 33.78
N LEU A 55 -13.43 11.98 34.63
CA LEU A 55 -12.61 10.81 34.34
C LEU A 55 -13.20 9.97 33.19
N ILE A 56 -14.50 9.68 33.24
CA ILE A 56 -15.22 8.96 32.18
C ILE A 56 -15.19 9.76 30.87
N ALA A 57 -15.45 11.07 30.92
CA ALA A 57 -15.36 11.94 29.74
C ALA A 57 -13.95 11.93 29.13
N TYR A 58 -12.90 12.00 29.97
CA TYR A 58 -11.52 11.87 29.51
C TYR A 58 -11.24 10.51 28.86
N PHE A 59 -11.73 9.42 29.43
CA PHE A 59 -11.57 8.08 28.85
C PHE A 59 -12.31 7.94 27.51
N VAL A 60 -13.53 8.44 27.41
CA VAL A 60 -14.31 8.40 26.16
C VAL A 60 -13.62 9.23 25.08
N VAL A 61 -13.21 10.47 25.39
CA VAL A 61 -12.49 11.34 24.46
C VAL A 61 -11.17 10.68 24.03
N LYS A 62 -10.43 10.09 24.97
CA LYS A 62 -9.18 9.40 24.64
C LYS A 62 -9.42 8.20 23.71
N ILE A 63 -10.43 7.38 23.97
CA ILE A 63 -10.78 6.24 23.11
C ILE A 63 -11.21 6.73 21.72
N GLN A 64 -11.99 7.82 21.65
CA GLN A 64 -12.39 8.42 20.37
C GLN A 64 -11.18 8.94 19.58
N ILE A 65 -10.28 9.70 20.21
CA ILE A 65 -9.07 10.22 19.57
C ILE A 65 -8.15 9.07 19.12
N ASP A 66 -7.96 8.05 19.95
CA ASP A 66 -7.11 6.91 19.60
C ASP A 66 -7.72 6.11 18.42
N ALA A 67 -9.05 5.95 18.39
CA ALA A 67 -9.76 5.34 17.26
C ALA A 67 -9.71 6.20 15.99
N GLU A 68 -9.88 7.52 16.09
CA GLU A 68 -9.76 8.46 14.98
C GLU A 68 -8.35 8.44 14.38
N ARG A 69 -7.31 8.51 15.21
CA ARG A 69 -5.93 8.40 14.77
C ARG A 69 -5.67 7.08 14.08
N HIS A 70 -6.16 5.98 14.63
CA HIS A 70 -6.00 4.66 14.01
C HIS A 70 -6.67 4.61 12.63
N ASN A 71 -7.90 5.11 12.52
CA ASN A 71 -8.63 5.19 11.24
C ASN A 71 -7.95 6.12 10.24
N GLU A 72 -7.40 7.26 10.68
CA GLU A 72 -6.64 8.18 9.83
C GLU A 72 -5.36 7.53 9.29
N HIS A 73 -4.64 6.79 10.14
CA HIS A 73 -3.48 6.01 9.71
C HIS A 73 -3.85 4.92 8.70
N LEU A 74 -4.97 4.22 8.88
CA LEU A 74 -5.45 3.21 7.94
C LEU A 74 -5.80 3.86 6.58
N LYS A 75 -6.57 4.95 6.59
CA LYS A 75 -6.92 5.69 5.37
C LYS A 75 -5.69 6.18 4.63
N ARG A 76 -4.72 6.76 5.35
CA ARG A 76 -3.47 7.24 4.74
C ARG A 76 -2.68 6.10 4.09
N ASN A 77 -2.64 4.93 4.71
CA ASN A 77 -1.97 3.76 4.13
C ASN A 77 -2.71 3.24 2.88
N GLU A 78 -4.04 3.27 2.88
CA GLU A 78 -4.86 2.93 1.70
C GLU A 78 -4.65 3.93 0.56
N ASP A 79 -4.61 5.22 0.85
CA ASP A 79 -4.37 6.28 -0.13
C ASP A 79 -2.99 6.13 -0.79
N LEU A 80 -1.95 5.87 0.01
CA LEU A 80 -0.60 5.58 -0.50
C LEU A 80 -0.58 4.34 -1.38
N TYR A 81 -1.25 3.25 -0.96
CA TYR A 81 -1.33 2.05 -1.78
C TYR A 81 -2.05 2.28 -3.12
N ILE A 82 -3.15 3.04 -3.12
CA ILE A 82 -3.86 3.39 -4.35
C ILE A 82 -2.97 4.26 -5.26
N GLN A 83 -2.17 5.17 -4.68
CA GLN A 83 -1.21 5.96 -5.42
C GLN A 83 -0.14 5.07 -6.09
N ASP A 84 0.45 4.13 -5.36
CA ASP A 84 1.44 3.19 -5.91
C ASP A 84 0.84 2.32 -7.03
N LEU A 85 -0.40 1.85 -6.85
CA LEU A 85 -1.13 1.10 -7.89
C LEU A 85 -1.38 1.94 -9.15
N ARG A 86 -1.64 3.24 -9.00
CA ARG A 86 -1.81 4.16 -10.13
C ARG A 86 -0.49 4.35 -10.88
N GLU A 87 0.63 4.47 -10.17
CA GLU A 87 1.95 4.58 -10.79
C GLU A 87 2.27 3.33 -11.63
N ILE A 88 2.05 2.12 -11.07
CA ILE A 88 2.22 0.87 -11.83
C ILE A 88 1.27 0.82 -13.03
N HIS A 89 0.03 1.29 -12.87
CA HIS A 89 -0.94 1.35 -13.98
C HIS A 89 -0.50 2.29 -15.11
N GLU A 90 0.10 3.44 -14.77
CA GLU A 90 0.68 4.36 -15.75
C GLU A 90 1.83 3.70 -16.52
N LEU A 91 2.76 3.04 -15.82
CA LEU A 91 3.87 2.30 -16.46
C LEU A 91 3.36 1.20 -17.40
N ILE A 92 2.29 0.50 -17.03
CA ILE A 92 1.65 -0.51 -17.88
C ILE A 92 1.05 0.11 -19.12
N ASN A 93 0.43 1.27 -18.99
CA ASN A 93 -0.09 1.99 -20.15
C ASN A 93 1.03 2.45 -21.09
N GLU A 94 2.21 2.79 -20.57
CA GLU A 94 3.38 3.06 -21.42
C GLU A 94 3.84 1.80 -22.17
N ILE A 95 3.92 0.64 -21.51
CA ILE A 95 4.21 -0.63 -22.19
C ILE A 95 3.16 -0.93 -23.26
N ARG A 96 1.87 -0.68 -22.98
CA ARG A 96 0.79 -0.87 -23.96
C ARG A 96 1.06 -0.07 -25.23
N LEU A 97 1.46 1.20 -25.09
CA LEU A 97 1.79 2.04 -26.24
C LEU A 97 2.95 1.46 -27.04
N THR A 98 4.00 0.98 -26.36
CA THR A 98 5.12 0.29 -27.01
C THR A 98 4.69 -0.97 -27.75
N ILE A 99 3.86 -1.82 -27.14
CA ILE A 99 3.31 -3.02 -27.78
C ILE A 99 2.52 -2.63 -29.03
N VAL A 100 1.63 -1.62 -28.93
CA VAL A 100 0.83 -1.15 -30.07
C VAL A 100 1.71 -0.64 -31.20
N MET A 101 2.70 0.20 -30.90
CA MET A 101 3.62 0.73 -31.91
C MET A 101 4.47 -0.36 -32.57
N MET A 102 4.89 -1.37 -31.80
CA MET A 102 5.68 -2.49 -32.30
C MET A 102 4.86 -3.58 -32.99
N THR A 103 3.53 -3.58 -32.87
CA THR A 103 2.68 -4.65 -33.43
C THR A 103 2.84 -4.77 -34.95
N THR A 104 2.91 -3.65 -35.67
CA THR A 104 3.12 -3.66 -37.12
C THR A 104 4.49 -4.24 -37.47
N VAL A 105 5.54 -3.79 -36.78
CA VAL A 105 6.92 -4.27 -36.99
C VAL A 105 7.03 -5.76 -36.65
N PHE A 106 6.31 -6.21 -35.63
CA PHE A 106 6.23 -7.61 -35.24
C PHE A 106 5.55 -8.47 -36.32
N GLU A 107 4.44 -8.02 -36.90
CA GLU A 107 3.80 -8.76 -38.00
C GLU A 107 4.67 -8.76 -39.27
N ASP A 108 5.38 -7.67 -39.57
CA ASP A 108 6.35 -7.65 -40.67
C ASP A 108 7.48 -8.66 -40.44
N LEU A 109 8.00 -8.74 -39.21
CA LEU A 109 9.03 -9.70 -38.82
C LEU A 109 8.55 -11.15 -38.97
N LYS A 110 7.31 -11.42 -38.55
CA LYS A 110 6.67 -12.75 -38.60
C LYS A 110 6.34 -13.21 -40.01
N ASN A 111 6.03 -12.29 -40.92
CA ASN A 111 5.74 -12.59 -42.32
C ASN A 111 7.00 -12.56 -43.20
N ASP A 112 8.19 -12.52 -42.61
CA ASP A 112 9.48 -12.40 -43.29
C ASP A 112 9.60 -11.20 -44.24
N ILE A 113 8.82 -10.15 -43.98
CA ILE A 113 8.89 -8.86 -44.69
C ILE A 113 10.00 -8.00 -44.06
N GLY A 114 10.16 -8.07 -42.74
CA GLY A 114 11.20 -7.37 -41.98
C GLY A 114 12.37 -8.28 -41.60
N ASP A 115 13.52 -7.66 -41.31
CA ASP A 115 14.69 -8.30 -40.70
C ASP A 115 14.77 -8.03 -39.19
N ALA A 116 15.60 -8.81 -38.47
CA ALA A 116 15.74 -8.63 -37.03
C ALA A 116 16.42 -7.29 -36.68
N GLU A 117 17.19 -6.71 -37.60
CA GLU A 117 17.84 -5.39 -37.46
C GLU A 117 16.83 -4.26 -37.41
N TYR A 118 15.85 -4.27 -38.30
CA TYR A 118 14.77 -3.32 -38.32
C TYR A 118 13.92 -3.42 -37.05
N PHE A 119 13.58 -4.63 -36.62
CA PHE A 119 12.86 -4.84 -35.36
C PHE A 119 13.65 -4.27 -34.18
N ALA A 120 14.92 -4.66 -34.05
CA ALA A 120 15.78 -4.29 -32.92
C ALA A 120 15.99 -2.77 -32.83
N LYS A 121 16.29 -2.13 -33.96
CA LYS A 121 16.46 -0.66 -34.02
C LYS A 121 15.17 0.06 -33.68
N THR A 122 14.03 -0.42 -34.19
CA THR A 122 12.74 0.22 -33.93
C THR A 122 12.33 0.07 -32.47
N TYR A 123 12.54 -1.11 -31.87
CA TYR A 123 12.32 -1.34 -30.46
C TYR A 123 13.13 -0.37 -29.58
N ILE A 124 14.44 -0.27 -29.81
CA ILE A 124 15.31 0.65 -29.07
C ILE A 124 14.89 2.10 -29.27
N ALA A 125 14.59 2.52 -30.50
CA ALA A 125 14.17 3.89 -30.77
C ALA A 125 12.83 4.27 -30.08
N ILE A 126 11.96 3.29 -29.84
CA ILE A 126 10.72 3.48 -29.10
C ILE A 126 10.98 3.47 -27.58
N SER A 127 11.79 2.53 -27.09
CA SER A 127 12.08 2.42 -25.65
C SER A 127 12.94 3.57 -25.12
N GLU A 128 13.89 4.08 -25.90
CA GLU A 128 14.72 5.25 -25.55
C GLU A 128 13.89 6.54 -25.43
N LYS A 129 12.77 6.63 -26.14
CA LYS A 129 11.83 7.76 -26.06
C LYS A 129 10.94 7.70 -24.83
N ASN A 130 11.10 6.70 -23.96
CA ASN A 130 10.33 6.66 -22.73
C ASN A 130 10.62 7.91 -21.90
N LYS A 131 9.56 8.47 -21.28
CA LYS A 131 9.50 9.71 -20.47
C LYS A 131 10.56 9.79 -19.37
N HIS A 132 11.14 8.65 -19.09
CA HIS A 132 11.76 8.28 -17.85
C HIS A 132 13.27 7.97 -18.00
N GLN A 133 13.77 7.81 -19.24
CA GLN A 133 15.20 7.58 -19.55
C GLN A 133 15.87 6.36 -18.88
N LEU A 134 15.16 5.57 -18.06
CA LEU A 134 15.61 4.24 -17.61
C LEU A 134 14.91 3.13 -18.38
N ARG A 135 15.45 1.92 -18.27
CA ARG A 135 14.85 0.71 -18.84
C ARG A 135 13.53 0.40 -18.14
N TYR A 136 12.57 -0.16 -18.87
CA TYR A 136 11.25 -0.42 -18.29
C TYR A 136 11.32 -1.40 -17.12
N ASN A 137 12.18 -2.42 -17.21
CA ASN A 137 12.35 -3.41 -16.14
C ASN A 137 12.78 -2.76 -14.79
N GLU A 138 13.66 -1.77 -14.82
CA GLU A 138 14.12 -1.03 -13.65
C GLU A 138 12.98 -0.26 -12.98
N TYR A 139 12.12 0.40 -13.77
CA TYR A 139 10.94 1.09 -13.25
C TYR A 139 9.98 0.16 -12.53
N PHE A 140 9.65 -0.96 -13.16
CA PHE A 140 8.74 -1.91 -12.56
C PHE A 140 9.33 -2.55 -11.31
N ASN A 141 10.63 -2.80 -11.26
CA ASN A 141 11.28 -3.30 -10.04
C ASN A 141 11.17 -2.28 -8.91
N ASN A 142 11.50 -1.00 -9.17
CA ASN A 142 11.39 0.07 -8.18
C ASN A 142 9.95 0.23 -7.69
N ALA A 143 8.98 0.26 -8.60
CA ALA A 143 7.56 0.38 -8.26
C ALA A 143 7.01 -0.86 -7.52
N LEU A 144 7.60 -2.05 -7.74
CA LEU A 144 7.25 -3.24 -6.96
C LEU A 144 7.86 -3.23 -5.55
N GLU A 145 9.02 -2.60 -5.37
CA GLU A 145 9.66 -2.47 -4.06
C GLU A 145 8.93 -1.49 -3.13
N THR A 146 8.23 -0.50 -3.69
CA THR A 146 7.42 0.45 -2.93
C THR A 146 6.08 -0.14 -2.47
N LEU A 147 5.61 -1.21 -3.11
CA LEU A 147 4.34 -1.85 -2.75
C LEU A 147 4.35 -2.36 -1.30
N PRO A 148 3.28 -2.10 -0.52
CA PRO A 148 3.17 -2.56 0.86
C PRO A 148 3.12 -4.08 0.93
N LYS A 149 3.60 -4.65 2.05
CA LYS A 149 3.67 -6.10 2.29
C LYS A 149 2.32 -6.86 2.20
N GLY A 150 1.20 -6.13 2.22
CA GLY A 150 -0.15 -6.68 2.05
C GLY A 150 -0.64 -6.76 0.60
N SER A 151 0.17 -6.34 -0.38
CA SER A 151 -0.20 -6.34 -1.80
C SER A 151 -0.52 -7.75 -2.31
N SER A 152 -1.42 -7.83 -3.28
CA SER A 152 -1.83 -9.09 -3.90
C SER A 152 -0.62 -9.85 -4.44
N SER A 153 -0.27 -10.97 -3.79
CA SER A 153 0.89 -11.79 -4.17
C SER A 153 0.80 -12.32 -5.60
N SER A 154 -0.43 -12.65 -6.04
CA SER A 154 -0.71 -13.03 -7.43
C SER A 154 -0.40 -11.89 -8.40
N MET A 155 -0.81 -10.66 -8.10
CA MET A 155 -0.51 -9.49 -8.93
C MET A 155 1.00 -9.22 -8.99
N VAL A 156 1.66 -9.20 -7.83
CA VAL A 156 3.12 -8.98 -7.74
C VAL A 156 3.90 -10.02 -8.54
N ASN A 157 3.52 -11.30 -8.44
CA ASN A 157 4.19 -12.37 -9.17
C ASN A 157 4.00 -12.24 -10.69
N GLU A 158 2.80 -11.89 -11.16
CA GLU A 158 2.57 -11.68 -12.59
C GLU A 158 3.29 -10.45 -13.14
N ILE A 159 3.37 -9.36 -12.36
CA ILE A 159 4.20 -8.20 -12.73
C ILE A 159 5.66 -8.66 -12.86
N LYS A 160 6.20 -9.40 -11.88
CA LYS A 160 7.58 -9.93 -11.97
C LYS A 160 7.80 -10.81 -13.20
N ASP A 161 6.85 -11.64 -13.56
CA ASP A 161 6.96 -12.50 -14.75
C ASP A 161 6.88 -11.70 -16.06
N MET A 162 6.09 -10.61 -16.08
CA MET A 162 6.09 -9.65 -17.19
C MET A 162 7.44 -8.94 -17.29
N ILE A 163 8.00 -8.46 -16.16
CA ILE A 163 9.34 -7.83 -16.11
C ILE A 163 10.40 -8.75 -16.71
N LYS A 164 10.41 -10.04 -16.36
CA LYS A 164 11.37 -11.00 -16.94
C LYS A 164 11.23 -11.12 -18.46
N SER A 165 10.01 -11.07 -18.97
CA SER A 165 9.76 -11.18 -20.42
C SER A 165 10.24 -9.92 -21.14
N LEU A 166 10.06 -8.76 -20.52
CA LEU A 166 10.57 -7.48 -20.99
C LEU A 166 12.10 -7.42 -20.97
N GLU A 167 12.72 -7.84 -19.87
CA GLU A 167 14.17 -7.91 -19.71
C GLU A 167 14.80 -8.83 -20.76
N ARG A 168 14.20 -10.01 -21.03
CA ARG A 168 14.68 -10.88 -22.11
C ARG A 168 14.64 -10.19 -23.48
N LEU A 169 13.53 -9.51 -23.78
CA LEU A 169 13.40 -8.78 -25.04
C LEU A 169 14.46 -7.66 -25.18
N GLU A 170 14.66 -6.87 -24.12
CA GLU A 170 15.67 -5.81 -24.06
C GLU A 170 17.08 -6.37 -24.25
N VAL A 171 17.45 -7.38 -23.47
CA VAL A 171 18.78 -8.00 -23.53
C VAL A 171 19.05 -8.64 -24.90
N ASN A 172 18.09 -9.38 -25.45
CA ASN A 172 18.23 -10.00 -26.77
C ASN A 172 18.40 -8.93 -27.86
N THR A 173 17.66 -7.83 -27.76
CA THR A 173 17.75 -6.70 -28.70
C THR A 173 19.12 -6.04 -28.66
N GLU A 174 19.63 -5.75 -27.46
CA GLU A 174 20.94 -5.13 -27.27
C GLU A 174 22.07 -6.04 -27.73
N PHE A 175 21.99 -7.32 -27.39
CA PHE A 175 23.00 -8.31 -27.76
C PHE A 175 23.09 -8.46 -29.29
N TYR A 176 21.95 -8.50 -29.97
CA TYR A 176 21.90 -8.54 -31.43
C TYR A 176 22.49 -7.28 -32.08
N LEU A 177 22.11 -6.08 -31.63
CA LEU A 177 22.66 -4.83 -32.16
C LEU A 177 24.18 -4.73 -31.90
N ASN A 178 24.67 -5.24 -30.77
CA ASN A 178 26.11 -5.29 -30.49
C ASN A 178 26.84 -6.24 -31.45
N LYS A 179 26.26 -7.38 -31.80
CA LYS A 179 26.83 -8.29 -32.81
C LYS A 179 26.90 -7.64 -34.19
N ILE A 180 25.85 -6.94 -34.61
CA ILE A 180 25.85 -6.18 -35.87
C ILE A 180 26.96 -5.13 -35.86
N LYS A 181 27.11 -4.36 -34.77
CA LYS A 181 28.17 -3.34 -34.63
C LYS A 181 29.58 -3.93 -34.74
N LYS A 182 29.78 -5.17 -34.33
CA LYS A 182 31.04 -5.91 -34.44
C LYS A 182 31.31 -6.51 -35.82
N GLY A 183 30.37 -6.38 -36.76
CA GLY A 183 30.46 -6.99 -38.09
C GLY A 183 30.20 -8.50 -38.10
N GLU A 184 29.64 -9.05 -37.02
CA GLU A 184 29.28 -10.48 -36.90
C GLU A 184 27.94 -10.79 -37.59
N ASN A 185 27.56 -10.03 -38.63
CA ASN A 185 26.27 -10.17 -39.29
C ASN A 185 26.28 -11.38 -40.24
N ASN A 186 25.95 -12.56 -39.72
CA ASN A 186 25.71 -13.77 -40.49
C ASN A 186 24.21 -13.99 -40.64
N LYS A 187 23.73 -14.36 -41.84
CA LYS A 187 22.32 -14.67 -42.12
C LYS A 187 21.71 -15.68 -41.13
N ASN A 188 22.51 -16.63 -40.64
CA ASN A 188 22.04 -17.59 -39.65
C ASN A 188 21.69 -16.96 -38.29
N HIS A 189 22.35 -15.85 -37.93
CA HIS A 189 22.05 -15.12 -36.71
C HIS A 189 20.72 -14.37 -36.85
N ASP A 190 20.45 -13.79 -38.03
CA ASP A 190 19.21 -13.08 -38.28
C ASP A 190 17.98 -13.97 -38.02
N THR A 191 17.97 -15.20 -38.54
CA THR A 191 16.89 -16.17 -38.30
C THR A 191 16.72 -16.53 -36.82
N GLU A 192 17.81 -16.77 -36.09
CA GLU A 192 17.76 -17.10 -34.66
C GLU A 192 17.16 -15.95 -33.83
N TYR A 193 17.61 -14.71 -34.06
CA TYR A 193 17.08 -13.56 -33.32
C TYR A 193 15.66 -13.18 -33.75
N LYS A 194 15.26 -13.42 -35.00
CA LYS A 194 13.84 -13.31 -35.40
C LYS A 194 12.95 -14.16 -34.52
N GLU A 195 13.29 -15.44 -34.32
CA GLU A 195 12.52 -16.35 -33.48
C GLU A 195 12.47 -15.88 -32.02
N TYR A 196 13.60 -15.41 -31.49
CA TYR A 196 13.67 -14.86 -30.13
C TYR A 196 12.77 -13.62 -29.97
N PHE A 197 12.87 -12.65 -30.89
CA PHE A 197 12.06 -11.45 -30.85
C PHE A 197 10.58 -11.74 -31.00
N ILE A 198 10.20 -12.65 -31.90
CA ILE A 198 8.82 -13.06 -32.08
C ILE A 198 8.28 -13.69 -30.78
N ASN A 199 9.04 -14.61 -30.19
CA ASN A 199 8.59 -15.30 -28.99
C ASN A 199 8.52 -14.36 -27.78
N ASP A 200 9.56 -13.56 -27.54
CA ASP A 200 9.63 -12.65 -26.40
C ASP A 200 8.56 -11.55 -26.50
N PHE A 201 8.36 -10.97 -27.69
CA PHE A 201 7.33 -9.94 -27.90
C PHE A 201 5.92 -10.50 -27.72
N ARG A 202 5.65 -11.71 -28.24
CA ARG A 202 4.38 -12.41 -28.01
C ARG A 202 4.14 -12.68 -26.52
N MET A 203 5.15 -13.17 -25.81
CA MET A 203 5.06 -13.44 -24.38
C MET A 203 4.84 -12.17 -23.58
N LEU A 204 5.51 -11.07 -23.94
CA LEU A 204 5.29 -9.75 -23.35
C LEU A 204 3.83 -9.31 -23.50
N GLY A 205 3.26 -9.44 -24.70
CA GLY A 205 1.84 -9.11 -24.94
C GLY A 205 0.87 -9.90 -24.06
N ILE A 206 1.07 -11.22 -23.95
CA ILE A 206 0.24 -12.10 -23.11
C ILE A 206 0.34 -11.70 -21.63
N LYS A 207 1.56 -11.49 -21.14
CA LYS A 207 1.81 -11.13 -19.74
C LYS A 207 1.28 -9.74 -19.40
N TYR A 208 1.45 -8.78 -20.30
CA TYR A 208 0.86 -7.45 -20.18
C TYR A 208 -0.67 -7.51 -19.99
N GLU A 209 -1.40 -8.24 -20.84
CA GLU A 209 -2.86 -8.36 -20.74
C GLU A 209 -3.32 -9.00 -19.42
N MET A 210 -2.53 -9.93 -18.87
CA MET A 210 -2.80 -10.53 -17.57
C MET A 210 -2.60 -9.53 -16.44
N VAL A 211 -1.46 -8.83 -16.44
CA VAL A 211 -1.08 -7.84 -15.43
C VAL A 211 -2.05 -6.64 -15.43
N ALA A 212 -2.39 -6.11 -16.61
CA ALA A 212 -3.32 -5.01 -16.75
C ALA A 212 -4.71 -5.34 -16.16
N ARG A 213 -5.21 -6.56 -16.40
CA ARG A 213 -6.47 -7.04 -15.80
C ARG A 213 -6.37 -7.17 -14.29
N LEU A 214 -5.27 -7.70 -13.76
CA LEU A 214 -5.07 -7.87 -12.31
C LEU A 214 -5.01 -6.52 -11.59
N ILE A 215 -4.28 -5.55 -12.14
CA ILE A 215 -4.20 -4.21 -11.55
C ILE A 215 -5.54 -3.50 -11.62
N LYS A 216 -6.25 -3.57 -12.74
CA LYS A 216 -7.60 -3.01 -12.83
C LYS A 216 -8.53 -3.62 -11.78
N LYS A 217 -8.45 -4.95 -11.59
CA LYS A 217 -9.22 -5.66 -10.56
C LYS A 217 -8.81 -5.21 -9.14
N GLU A 218 -7.52 -5.06 -8.88
CA GLU A 218 -7.01 -4.63 -7.57
C GLU A 218 -7.45 -3.21 -7.24
N ILE A 219 -7.30 -2.28 -8.19
CA ILE A 219 -7.76 -0.90 -8.10
C ILE A 219 -9.28 -0.87 -7.83
N SER A 220 -10.08 -1.68 -8.54
CA SER A 220 -11.54 -1.65 -8.41
C SER A 220 -12.05 -1.99 -7.00
N LYS A 221 -11.28 -2.74 -6.19
CA LYS A 221 -11.62 -3.03 -4.79
C LYS A 221 -11.80 -1.76 -3.95
N TYR A 222 -11.09 -0.69 -4.30
CA TYR A 222 -11.10 0.57 -3.56
C TYR A 222 -12.18 1.55 -4.04
N TYR A 223 -12.70 1.38 -5.27
CA TYR A 223 -13.77 2.24 -5.80
C TYR A 223 -15.17 1.69 -5.55
N ILE A 224 -15.33 0.37 -5.46
CA ILE A 224 -16.65 -0.28 -5.25
C ILE A 224 -17.09 -0.19 -3.77
N VAL A 225 -16.16 -0.04 -2.82
CA VAL A 225 -16.48 0.05 -1.38
C VAL A 225 -17.22 1.34 -0.99
N ASN A 226 -17.24 2.35 -1.86
CA ASN A 226 -17.91 3.63 -1.59
C ASN A 226 -19.41 3.70 -1.95
N GLU A 227 -20.06 2.60 -2.38
CA GLU A 227 -21.51 2.59 -2.71
C GLU A 227 -22.44 2.25 -1.53
N HIS A 228 -21.91 2.03 -0.33
CA HIS A 228 -22.71 1.82 0.88
C HIS A 228 -22.32 2.80 2.00
N ILE A 229 -22.64 4.08 1.80
CA ILE A 229 -22.87 5.07 2.87
C ILE A 229 -24.13 5.84 2.53
#